data_AF-W9AJJ5-F1
#
_entry.id   AF-W9AJJ5-F1
#
_cell.length_a   1.000
_cell.length_b   1.000
_cell.length_c   1.000
_cell.angle_alpha   90.00
_cell.angle_beta   90.00
_cell.angle_gamma   90.00
#
_symmetry.space_group_name_H-M   'P 1'
#
loop_
_entity.id
_entity.type
_entity.pdbx_description
1 polymer ?
#
loop_
_entity_poly.entity_id
_entity_poly.type
_entity_poly.pdbx_seq_one_letter_code
_entity_poly.pdbx_strand_id
1 'polypeptide(L)'
;MKRLVVFIGIVLFVSFSYMALTDKFPSGYHSDNPTAKEILKSNPGADILRLDGLVYSNASDREWIDVKEYTKGEKIGEVQKRTTSTWLYQNFYASVLPVGTNRVQPKDR
;
A
#
# COMPACT_ATOMS: atom_id res chain seq x y z
N MET A 1 -14.07 -46.60 -5.85
CA MET A 1 -13.43 -45.37 -6.38
C MET A 1 -14.33 -44.14 -6.29
N LYS A 2 -15.53 -44.12 -6.88
CA LYS A 2 -16.43 -42.94 -6.87
C LYS A 2 -16.80 -42.44 -5.45
N ARG A 3 -17.11 -43.34 -4.52
CA ARG A 3 -17.41 -43.00 -3.11
C ARG A 3 -16.21 -42.41 -2.35
N LEU A 4 -14.99 -42.82 -2.71
CA LEU A 4 -13.76 -42.31 -2.12
C LEU A 4 -13.46 -40.90 -2.61
N VAL A 5 -13.63 -40.64 -3.90
CA VAL A 5 -13.44 -39.31 -4.50
C VAL A 5 -14.43 -38.29 -3.92
N VAL A 6 -15.70 -38.70 -3.73
CA VAL A 6 -16.72 -37.86 -3.09
C VAL A 6 -16.36 -37.56 -1.64
N PHE A 7 -15.87 -38.55 -0.89
CA PHE A 7 -15.45 -38.35 0.50
C PHE A 7 -14.28 -37.36 0.61
N ILE A 8 -13.27 -37.50 -0.26
CA ILE A 8 -12.13 -36.57 -0.32
C ILE A 8 -12.59 -35.15 -0.63
N GLY A 9 -13.50 -34.99 -1.60
CA GLY A 9 -14.07 -33.68 -1.94
C GLY A 9 -14.80 -33.01 -0.77
N ILE A 10 -15.58 -33.78 0.01
CA ILE A 10 -16.29 -33.28 1.19
C ILE A 10 -15.29 -32.84 2.27
N VAL A 11 -14.24 -33.62 2.53
CA VAL A 11 -13.22 -33.26 3.53
C VAL A 11 -12.49 -31.97 3.15
N LEU A 12 -12.13 -31.80 1.87
CA LEU A 12 -11.49 -30.57 1.39
C LEU A 12 -12.42 -29.36 1.47
N PHE A 13 -13.71 -29.53 1.14
CA PHE A 13 -14.69 -28.45 1.22
C PHE A 13 -14.97 -28.03 2.67
N VAL A 14 -15.07 -28.98 3.61
CA VAL A 14 -15.22 -28.70 5.04
C VAL A 14 -13.99 -28.00 5.61
N SER A 15 -12.78 -28.41 5.19
CA SER A 15 -11.54 -27.73 5.59
C SER A 15 -11.47 -26.29 5.05
N PHE A 16 -11.89 -26.05 3.81
CA PHE A 16 -11.89 -24.72 3.20
C PHE A 16 -12.92 -23.79 3.85
N SER A 17 -14.12 -24.31 4.14
CA SER A 17 -15.18 -23.57 4.84
C SER A 17 -14.83 -23.27 6.30
N TYR A 18 -14.10 -24.14 7.00
CA TYR A 18 -13.58 -23.87 8.33
C TYR A 18 -12.53 -22.75 8.34
N MET A 19 -11.64 -22.70 7.33
CA MET A 19 -10.72 -21.57 7.14
C MET A 19 -11.44 -20.26 6.83
N ALA A 20 -12.50 -20.30 6.01
CA ALA A 20 -13.30 -19.10 5.71
C ALA A 20 -14.09 -18.58 6.92
N LEU A 21 -14.57 -19.46 7.81
CA LEU A 21 -15.38 -19.08 8.97
C LEU A 21 -14.55 -18.47 10.11
N THR A 22 -13.28 -18.86 10.24
CA THR A 22 -12.47 -18.48 11.40
C THR A 22 -11.74 -17.15 11.24
N ASP A 23 -11.78 -16.51 10.07
CA ASP A 23 -10.97 -15.32 9.69
C ASP A 23 -9.47 -15.48 10.03
N LYS A 24 -9.02 -16.71 10.30
CA LYS A 24 -7.63 -17.07 10.60
C LYS A 24 -6.89 -17.28 9.29
N PHE A 25 -6.93 -16.27 8.42
CA PHE A 25 -5.80 -16.05 7.53
C PHE A 25 -4.59 -15.79 8.42
N PRO A 26 -3.41 -16.38 8.16
CA PRO A 26 -2.21 -15.99 8.89
C PRO A 26 -2.04 -14.47 8.69
N SER A 27 -2.36 -13.71 9.74
CA SER A 27 -2.07 -12.29 9.80
C SER A 27 -0.55 -12.21 9.86
N GLY A 28 0.07 -11.97 8.72
CA GLY A 28 1.51 -11.83 8.63
C GLY A 28 1.95 -10.81 9.67
N TYR A 29 2.81 -11.24 10.59
CA TYR A 29 3.76 -10.33 11.20
C TYR A 29 4.61 -9.80 10.04
N HIS A 30 4.20 -8.71 9.42
CA HIS A 30 4.96 -8.06 8.37
C HIS A 30 5.97 -7.14 9.04
N SER A 31 7.25 -7.52 9.00
CA SER A 31 8.39 -6.60 9.14
C SER A 31 8.58 -5.75 7.87
N ASP A 32 7.59 -5.74 6.99
CA ASP A 32 7.61 -5.08 5.69
C ASP A 32 7.05 -3.65 5.77
N ASN A 33 7.33 -2.85 4.76
CA ASN A 33 6.77 -1.50 4.66
C ASN A 33 5.24 -1.54 4.67
N PRO A 34 4.58 -0.64 5.45
CA PRO A 34 3.13 -0.64 5.55
C PRO A 34 2.46 -0.31 4.21
N THR A 35 1.34 -0.97 3.95
CA THR A 35 0.54 -0.70 2.75
C THR A 35 -0.27 0.59 2.92
N ALA A 36 -0.65 1.22 1.80
CA ALA A 36 -1.52 2.40 1.82
C ALA A 36 -2.87 2.11 2.52
N LYS A 37 -3.34 0.86 2.44
CA LYS A 37 -4.54 0.41 3.14
C LYS A 37 -4.38 0.45 4.65
N GLU A 38 -3.26 -0.05 5.17
CA GLU A 38 -2.99 -0.06 6.62
C GLU A 38 -2.81 1.37 7.14
N ILE A 39 -2.05 2.21 6.43
CA ILE A 39 -1.84 3.60 6.82
C ILE A 39 -3.16 4.38 6.82
N LEU A 40 -3.96 4.32 5.75
CA LEU A 40 -5.23 5.06 5.67
C LEU A 40 -6.31 4.51 6.60
N LYS A 41 -6.24 3.22 6.96
CA LYS A 41 -7.12 2.65 7.99
C LYS A 41 -6.78 3.18 9.38
N SER A 42 -5.48 3.32 9.70
CA SER A 42 -5.02 3.86 10.98
C SER A 42 -5.12 5.38 11.07
N ASN A 43 -4.86 6.08 9.97
CA ASN A 43 -4.92 7.53 9.85
C ASN A 43 -5.56 7.93 8.51
N PRO A 44 -6.89 8.15 8.48
CA PRO A 44 -7.60 8.54 7.26
C PRO A 44 -7.14 9.85 6.62
N GLY A 45 -6.48 10.72 7.41
CA GLY A 45 -5.94 12.00 6.96
C GLY A 45 -4.46 11.96 6.51
N ALA A 46 -3.83 10.78 6.50
CA ALA A 46 -2.43 10.66 6.13
C ALA A 46 -2.17 11.15 4.69
N ASP A 47 -1.22 12.06 4.51
CA ASP A 47 -0.72 12.46 3.19
C ASP A 47 0.33 11.46 2.71
N ILE A 48 -0.10 10.58 1.80
CA ILE A 48 0.71 9.50 1.26
C ILE A 48 0.65 9.47 -0.27
N LEU A 49 1.72 8.93 -0.86
CA LEU A 49 1.88 8.65 -2.29
C LEU A 49 2.46 7.25 -2.46
N ARG A 50 1.90 6.46 -3.37
CA ARG A 50 2.54 5.20 -3.78
C ARG A 50 3.42 5.44 -5.00
N LEU A 51 4.69 5.05 -4.92
CA LEU A 51 5.66 5.15 -6.00
C LEU A 51 6.56 3.91 -5.99
N ASP A 52 6.73 3.29 -7.15
CA ASP A 52 7.55 2.09 -7.33
C ASP A 52 7.27 0.98 -6.30
N GLY A 53 5.99 0.70 -6.08
CA GLY A 53 5.55 -0.33 -5.13
C GLY A 53 5.60 0.09 -3.66
N LEU A 54 6.33 1.16 -3.30
CA LEU A 54 6.48 1.67 -1.94
C LEU A 54 5.48 2.80 -1.64
N VAL A 55 5.19 3.00 -0.36
CA VAL A 55 4.33 4.10 0.12
C VAL A 55 5.18 5.11 0.87
N TYR A 56 5.15 6.35 0.38
CA TYR A 56 5.85 7.49 0.96
C TYR A 56 4.85 8.36 1.70
N SER A 57 5.23 8.89 2.86
CA SER A 57 4.47 9.90 3.59
C SER A 57 5.07 11.29 3.39
N ASN A 58 4.23 12.31 3.49
CA ASN A 58 4.70 13.68 3.59
C ASN A 58 5.62 13.83 4.81
N ALA A 59 6.75 14.51 4.61
CA ALA A 59 7.76 14.75 5.64
C ALA A 59 8.11 16.24 5.76
N SER A 60 7.34 17.14 5.14
CA SER A 60 7.58 18.59 5.15
C SER A 60 7.57 19.21 6.55
N ASP A 61 7.06 18.50 7.54
CA ASP A 61 7.03 18.87 8.96
C ASP A 61 8.24 18.33 9.75
N ARG A 62 9.20 17.67 9.09
CA ARG A 62 10.36 17.05 9.74
C ARG A 62 11.56 17.98 9.77
N GLU A 63 12.08 18.23 10.97
CA GLU A 63 13.23 19.11 11.24
C GLU A 63 14.50 18.75 10.47
N TRP A 64 14.70 17.47 10.13
CA TRP A 64 15.91 17.01 9.42
C TRP A 64 15.93 17.35 7.92
N ILE A 65 14.79 17.77 7.35
CA ILE A 65 14.75 18.21 5.94
C ILE A 65 15.45 19.56 5.78
N ASP A 66 15.29 20.48 6.73
CA ASP A 66 15.88 21.82 6.66
C ASP A 66 17.41 21.82 6.77
N VAL A 67 18.00 20.74 7.30
CA VAL A 67 19.46 20.60 7.47
C VAL A 67 20.16 20.29 6.14
N LYS A 68 19.42 19.85 5.12
CA LYS A 68 19.99 19.47 3.81
C LYS A 68 19.38 20.29 2.68
N GLU A 69 20.22 21.05 1.98
CA GLU A 69 19.81 21.71 0.74
C GLU A 69 19.72 20.70 -0.40
N TYR A 70 18.49 20.37 -0.82
CA TYR A 70 18.25 19.54 -2.00
C TYR A 70 17.88 20.39 -3.20
N THR A 71 18.46 20.08 -4.36
CA THR A 71 18.04 20.66 -5.65
C THR A 71 17.05 19.73 -6.35
N LYS A 72 16.20 20.29 -7.22
CA LYS A 72 15.28 19.49 -8.04
C LYS A 72 16.09 18.73 -9.10
N GLY A 73 16.06 17.41 -9.05
CA GLY A 73 16.58 16.53 -10.07
C GLY A 73 15.56 16.22 -11.17
N GLU A 74 15.70 15.04 -11.78
CA GLU A 74 14.92 14.63 -12.95
C GLU A 74 13.46 14.31 -12.60
N LYS A 75 12.54 14.54 -13.56
CA LYS A 75 11.12 14.18 -13.44
C LYS A 75 10.97 12.66 -13.46
N ILE A 76 10.42 12.11 -12.38
CA ILE A 76 10.09 10.69 -12.22
C ILE A 76 8.69 10.39 -12.77
N GLY A 77 7.78 11.36 -12.65
CA GLY A 77 6.40 11.19 -13.06
C GLY A 77 5.48 12.26 -12.49
N GLU A 78 4.20 11.97 -12.45
CA GLU A 78 3.17 12.86 -11.91
C GLU A 78 2.07 12.08 -11.20
N VAL A 79 1.36 12.73 -10.28
CA VAL A 79 0.20 12.12 -9.61
C VAL A 79 -0.91 11.91 -10.65
N GLN A 80 -1.29 10.65 -10.84
CA GLN A 80 -2.33 10.28 -11.81
C GLN A 80 -3.73 10.29 -11.19
N LYS A 81 -3.84 10.04 -9.87
CA LYS A 81 -5.12 10.00 -9.18
C LYS A 81 -4.98 10.44 -7.73
N ARG A 82 -5.96 11.23 -7.27
CA ARG A 82 -6.16 11.52 -5.85
C ARG A 82 -7.29 10.65 -5.30
N THR A 83 -7.04 9.86 -4.26
CA THR A 83 -8.06 8.99 -3.64
C THR A 83 -7.68 8.58 -2.22
N THR A 84 -8.69 8.45 -1.36
CA THR A 84 -8.59 7.82 -0.04
C THR A 84 -9.09 6.36 -0.06
N SER A 85 -9.55 5.86 -1.21
CA SER A 85 -9.95 4.46 -1.35
C SER A 85 -8.73 3.56 -1.21
N THR A 86 -8.81 2.61 -0.29
CA THR A 86 -7.73 1.66 -0.03
C THR A 86 -7.69 0.49 -1.01
N TRP A 87 -8.74 0.30 -1.80
CA TRP A 87 -8.84 -0.81 -2.75
C TRP A 87 -8.13 -0.43 -4.06
N LEU A 88 -7.19 -1.28 -4.50
CA LEU A 88 -6.36 -1.04 -5.69
C LEU A 88 -5.61 0.30 -5.68
N TYR A 89 -4.95 0.63 -4.56
CA TYR A 89 -4.11 1.82 -4.48
C TYR A 89 -2.83 1.63 -5.31
N GLN A 90 -2.78 2.18 -6.53
CA GLN A 90 -1.71 1.93 -7.52
C GLN A 90 -0.56 2.93 -7.43
N ASN A 91 0.53 2.69 -8.17
CA ASN A 91 1.61 3.66 -8.33
C ASN A 91 1.07 4.99 -8.88
N PHE A 92 1.67 6.10 -8.45
CA PHE A 92 1.27 7.48 -8.75
C PHE A 92 -0.10 7.89 -8.20
N TYR A 93 -0.68 7.12 -7.26
CA TYR A 93 -1.88 7.53 -6.54
C TYR A 93 -1.48 8.23 -5.24
N ALA A 94 -2.18 9.31 -4.91
CA ALA A 94 -1.98 10.08 -3.69
C ALA A 94 -3.28 10.24 -2.90
N SER A 95 -3.20 10.39 -1.58
CA SER A 95 -4.37 10.66 -0.74
C SER A 95 -4.72 12.16 -0.72
N VAL A 96 -3.70 13.02 -0.65
CA VAL A 96 -3.87 14.48 -0.52
C VAL A 96 -3.38 15.23 -1.76
N LEU A 97 -2.26 14.81 -2.35
CA LEU A 97 -1.63 15.55 -3.44
C LEU A 97 -2.55 15.64 -4.68
N PRO A 98 -2.71 16.82 -5.30
CA PRO A 98 -3.53 16.99 -6.50
C PRO A 98 -3.01 16.18 -7.69
N VAL A 99 -3.94 15.80 -8.58
CA VAL A 99 -3.61 15.22 -9.90
C VAL A 99 -2.74 16.21 -10.69
N GLY A 100 -1.76 15.69 -11.42
CA GLY A 100 -0.79 16.50 -12.19
C GLY A 100 0.38 17.03 -11.36
N THR A 101 0.44 16.76 -10.05
CA THR A 101 1.62 17.17 -9.25
C THR A 101 2.86 16.40 -9.71
N ASN A 102 3.87 17.13 -10.21
CA ASN A 102 5.14 16.57 -10.66
C ASN A 102 5.94 15.94 -9.50
N ARG A 103 6.60 14.82 -9.78
CA ARG A 103 7.55 14.16 -8.88
C ARG A 103 8.93 14.23 -9.49
N VAL A 104 9.90 14.67 -8.68
CA VAL A 104 11.30 14.80 -9.08
C VAL A 104 12.18 14.05 -8.08
N GLN A 105 13.29 13.49 -8.55
CA GLN A 105 14.31 12.96 -7.64
C GLN A 105 15.01 14.13 -6.95
N PRO A 106 15.26 14.06 -5.63
CA PRO A 106 16.14 15.01 -4.98
C PRO A 106 17.56 14.79 -5.52
N LYS A 107 18.25 15.88 -5.86
CA LYS A 107 19.66 15.86 -6.22
C LYS A 107 20.43 16.63 -5.15
N ASP A 108 21.37 15.95 -4.50
CA ASP A 108 22.31 16.60 -3.58
C ASP A 108 23.04 17.71 -4.33
N ARG A 109 23.22 18.86 -3.66
CA ARG A 109 23.86 20.02 -4.24
C ARG A 109 25.35 19.79 -4.51
#